data_AF-A0A945AT75-F1
#
_entry.id   AF-A0A945AT75-F1
#
_cell.length_a   1.000
_cell.length_b   1.000
_cell.length_c   1.000
_cell.angle_alpha   90.00
_cell.angle_beta   90.00
_cell.angle_gamma   90.00
#
_symmetry.space_group_name_H-M   'P 1'
#
loop_
_entity.id
_entity.type
_entity.pdbx_description
1 polymer ?
#
loop_
_entity_poly.entity_id
_entity_poly.type
_entity_poly.pdbx_seq_one_letter_code
_entity_poly.pdbx_strand_id
1 'polypeptide(L)' 'DEHGYEATENPCHIHDWHATILHLLGLDHEQLTYQYAGRDFRLTDVHGTVAQDVIA' A
#
# COMPACT_ATOMS: atom_id res chain seq x y z
N ASP A 1 13.91 -16.25 2.38
CA ASP A 1 15.22 -16.34 1.70
C ASP A 1 16.19 -17.16 2.56
N GLU A 2 17.33 -17.58 2.01
CA GLU A 2 18.34 -18.39 2.72
C GLU A 2 19.02 -17.65 3.90
N HIS A 3 18.77 -16.35 4.02
CA HIS A 3 19.36 -15.44 5.00
C HIS A 3 18.35 -14.78 5.97
N GLY A 4 17.05 -14.98 5.79
CA GLY A 4 15.99 -14.45 6.67
C GLY A 4 15.69 -12.95 6.52
N TYR A 5 15.99 -12.32 5.37
CA TYR A 5 15.71 -10.90 5.13
C TYR A 5 14.24 -10.57 4.90
N GLU A 6 13.44 -11.54 4.46
CA GLU A 6 12.04 -11.31 4.10
C GLU A 6 11.07 -12.14 4.96
N ALA A 7 9.92 -11.55 5.26
CA ALA A 7 8.84 -12.24 5.94
C ALA A 7 8.28 -13.35 5.05
N THR A 8 8.17 -14.57 5.60
CA THR A 8 7.59 -15.73 4.90
C THR A 8 6.09 -15.86 5.11
N GLU A 9 5.56 -15.29 6.19
CA GLU A 9 4.14 -15.33 6.55
C GLU A 9 3.59 -13.90 6.62
N ASN A 10 2.43 -13.68 6.00
CA ASN A 10 1.73 -12.39 5.92
C ASN A 10 2.66 -11.20 5.62
N PRO A 11 3.46 -11.25 4.54
CA PRO A 11 4.33 -10.14 4.19
C PRO A 11 3.49 -8.91 3.84
N CYS A 12 3.85 -7.78 4.42
CA CYS A 12 3.23 -6.49 4.12
C CYS A 12 4.19 -5.68 3.26
N HIS A 13 3.78 -5.38 2.03
CA HIS A 13 4.58 -4.51 1.16
C HIS A 13 4.43 -3.05 1.61
N ILE A 14 5.42 -2.20 1.32
CA ILE A 14 5.36 -0.77 1.70
C ILE A 14 4.13 -0.05 1.11
N HIS A 15 3.66 -0.51 -0.05
CA HIS A 15 2.44 0.03 -0.68
C HIS A 15 1.18 -0.32 0.11
N ASP A 16 1.10 -1.54 0.66
CA ASP A 16 -0.01 -2.00 1.50
C ASP A 16 -0.02 -1.26 2.84
N TRP A 17 1.18 -1.01 3.39
CA TRP A 17 1.35 -0.23 4.61
C TRP A 17 0.85 1.22 4.42
N HIS A 18 1.27 1.90 3.34
CA HIS A 18 0.77 3.24 3.03
C HIS A 18 -0.73 3.27 2.71
N ALA A 19 -1.26 2.28 1.97
CA ALA A 19 -2.69 2.15 1.70
C ALA A 19 -3.49 2.03 3.01
N THR A 20 -2.98 1.25 3.96
CA THR A 20 -3.59 1.04 5.27
C THR A 20 -3.60 2.32 6.11
N ILE A 21 -2.50 3.08 6.15
CA ILE A 21 -2.46 4.37 6.86
C ILE A 21 -3.49 5.35 6.29
N LEU A 22 -3.54 5.49 4.97
CA LEU A 22 -4.50 6.39 4.32
C LEU A 22 -5.95 5.97 4.62
N HIS A 23 -6.24 4.67 4.57
CA HIS A 23 -7.54 4.13 4.93
C HIS A 23 -7.94 4.47 6.38
N LEU A 24 -7.03 4.32 7.34
CA LEU A 24 -7.29 4.67 8.75
C LEU A 24 -7.52 6.18 8.97
N LEU A 25 -6.99 7.02 8.08
CA LEU A 25 -7.25 8.46 8.06
C LEU A 25 -8.56 8.82 7.35
N GLY A 26 -9.33 7.84 6.88
CA GLY A 26 -10.57 8.03 6.14
C GLY A 26 -10.37 8.42 4.67
N LEU A 27 -9.18 8.17 4.12
CA LEU A 27 -8.83 8.48 2.73
C LEU A 27 -8.78 7.21 1.88
N ASP A 28 -9.38 7.27 0.70
CA ASP A 28 -9.25 6.23 -0.32
C ASP A 28 -8.00 6.49 -1.16
N HIS A 29 -6.96 5.66 -0.99
CA HIS A 29 -5.68 5.85 -1.67
C HIS A 29 -5.79 5.72 -3.21
N GLU A 30 -6.81 5.04 -3.73
CA GLU A 30 -7.02 4.90 -5.18
C GLU A 30 -7.57 6.19 -5.79
N GLN A 31 -8.33 6.96 -5.01
CA GLN A 31 -8.84 8.27 -5.42
C GLN A 31 -7.79 9.38 -5.35
N LEU A 32 -6.67 9.14 -4.66
CA LEU A 32 -5.52 10.06 -4.60
C LEU A 32 -4.58 9.91 -5.82
N THR A 33 -5.14 9.54 -6.97
CA THR A 33 -4.42 9.34 -8.23
C THR A 33 -4.48 10.60 -9.09
N TYR A 34 -3.33 11.02 -9.62
CA TYR A 34 -3.24 12.12 -10.57
C TYR A 34 -2.35 11.77 -11.77
N GLN A 35 -2.71 12.28 -12.94
CA GLN A 35 -1.94 12.10 -14.18
C GLN A 35 -0.79 13.11 -14.25
N TYR A 36 0.43 12.61 -14.45
CA TYR A 36 1.61 13.42 -14.69
C TYR A 36 2.51 12.75 -15.73
N ALA A 37 2.95 13.51 -16.74
CA ALA A 37 3.79 13.01 -17.82
C ALA A 37 3.26 11.72 -18.52
N GLY A 38 1.94 11.56 -18.61
CA GLY A 38 1.29 10.40 -19.23
C GLY A 38 1.26 9.13 -18.37
N ARG A 39 1.55 9.24 -17.07
CA ARG A 39 1.46 8.16 -16.09
C ARG A 39 0.60 8.58 -14.91
N ASP A 40 -0.12 7.61 -14.34
CA ASP A 40 -0.83 7.76 -13.08
C ASP A 40 0.14 7.70 -11.90
N PHE A 41 0.06 8.70 -11.02
CA PHE A 41 0.83 8.77 -9.78
C PHE A 41 -0.10 8.80 -8.57
N ARG A 42 0.24 8.04 -7.54
CA ARG A 42 -0.36 8.09 -6.20
C ARG A 42 0.67 7.66 -5.15
N LEU A 43 0.40 7.94 -3.87
CA LEU A 43 1.36 7.70 -2.77
C LEU A 43 1.75 6.23 -2.60
N THR A 44 0.84 5.32 -2.97
CA THR A 44 1.06 3.87 -2.95
C THR A 44 1.61 3.33 -4.27
N ASP A 45 2.08 4.20 -5.18
CA ASP A 45 2.25 3.90 -6.61
C ASP A 45 0.96 3.27 -7.19
N VAL A 46 0.95 2.65 -8.37
CA VAL A 46 -0.23 1.94 -8.92
C VAL A 46 -0.57 0.62 -8.19
N HIS A 47 -0.10 0.44 -6.95
CA HIS A 47 -0.25 -0.76 -6.13
C HIS A 47 -0.82 -0.44 -4.74
N GLY A 48 -0.89 -1.45 -3.86
CA GLY A 48 -1.33 -1.35 -2.48
C GLY A 48 -2.72 -1.94 -2.24
N THR A 49 -2.83 -2.78 -1.22
CA THR A 49 -4.10 -3.27 -0.66
C THR A 49 -4.16 -2.92 0.82
N VAL A 50 -5.33 -2.52 1.32
CA VAL A 50 -5.52 -2.28 2.76
C VAL A 50 -5.38 -3.60 3.52
N ALA A 51 -4.53 -3.63 4.54
CA ALA A 51 -4.30 -4.79 5.38
C ALA A 51 -5.48 -5.01 6.34
N GLN A 52 -6.56 -5.60 5.84
CA GLN A 52 -7.80 -5.83 6.60
C GLN A 52 -7.58 -6.73 7.83
N ASP A 53 -6.62 -7.65 7.76
CA ASP A 53 -6.37 -8.63 8.83
C ASP A 53 -5.86 -8.02 10.15
N VAL A 54 -5.41 -6.76 10.13
CA VAL A 54 -4.84 -6.08 11.31
C VAL A 54 -5.69 -4.91 11.82
N ILE A 55 -6.80 -4.60 11.14
CA ILE A 55 -7.69 -3.48 11.48
C ILE A 55 -8.91 -4.05 12.24
N ALA A 56 -9.39 -3.31 13.25
CA ALA A 56 -10.44 -3.74 14.19
C ALA A 56 -11.85 -3.27 13.79
#